data_AF-A0A3R7ZZ09-F1
#
_entry.id   AF-A0A3R7ZZ09-F1
#
_cell.length_a   1.000
_cell.length_b   1.000
_cell.length_c   1.000
_cell.angle_alpha   90.00
_cell.angle_beta   90.00
_cell.angle_gamma   90.00
#
_symmetry.space_group_name_H-M   'P 1'
#
loop_
_entity.id
_entity.type
_entity.pdbx_description
1 polymer ?
#
loop_
_entity_poly.entity_id
_entity_poly.type
_entity_poly.pdbx_seq_one_letter_code
_entity_poly.pdbx_strand_id
1 'polypeptide(L)'
;MKESVETYMASKVDLTEGMILSYRVHVSSNVVLVNHFFPTKQVQEAFTAKLKPVREQIVSMGAKVEFHDGEVWGFKVAGDVTLDMLMNGMQTE
;
A
#
# COMPACT_ATOMS: atom_id res chain seq x y z
N MET A 1 -1.32 -21.09 14.04
CA MET A 1 -1.47 -21.35 12.59
C MET A 1 -0.29 -20.69 11.91
N LYS A 2 0.36 -21.36 10.94
CA LYS A 2 1.39 -20.71 10.10
C LYS A 2 0.70 -19.52 9.44
N GLU A 3 1.17 -18.30 9.69
CA GLU A 3 0.56 -17.10 9.11
C GLU A 3 0.58 -17.22 7.59
N SER A 4 -0.52 -16.85 6.93
CA SER A 4 -0.49 -16.70 5.47
C SER A 4 0.50 -15.59 5.13
N VAL A 5 1.17 -15.69 3.97
CA VAL A 5 2.09 -14.63 3.50
C VAL A 5 1.38 -13.27 3.48
N GLU A 6 0.09 -13.27 3.16
CA GLU A 6 -0.75 -12.08 3.20
C GLU A 6 -0.88 -11.49 4.61
N THR A 7 -1.26 -12.28 5.61
CA THR A 7 -1.41 -11.81 7.00
C THR A 7 -0.09 -11.33 7.57
N TYR A 8 0.99 -12.05 7.27
CA TYR A 8 2.33 -11.64 7.65
C TYR A 8 2.69 -10.28 7.04
N MET A 9 2.51 -10.10 5.73
CA MET A 9 2.79 -8.84 5.03
C MET A 9 1.90 -7.71 5.54
N ALA A 10 0.61 -7.95 5.75
CA ALA A 10 -0.30 -6.94 6.29
C ALA A 10 0.16 -6.43 7.66
N SER A 11 0.52 -7.34 8.56
CA SER A 11 0.91 -6.95 9.93
C SER A 11 2.29 -6.29 10.04
N LYS A 12 3.19 -6.54 9.07
CA LYS A 12 4.59 -6.09 9.14
C LYS A 12 4.93 -4.96 8.18
N VAL A 13 4.12 -4.74 7.15
CA VAL A 13 4.49 -3.88 6.02
C VAL A 13 3.52 -2.72 5.85
N ASP A 14 2.22 -2.93 6.04
CA ASP A 14 1.25 -1.87 5.75
C ASP A 14 1.35 -0.71 6.73
N LEU A 15 1.15 0.50 6.19
CA LEU A 15 1.15 1.75 6.94
C LEU A 15 2.46 1.99 7.74
N THR A 16 3.53 1.26 7.40
CA THR A 16 4.87 1.51 7.93
C THR A 16 5.59 2.56 7.09
N GLU A 17 6.70 3.08 7.60
CA GLU A 17 7.65 3.91 6.83
C GLU A 17 7.02 5.15 6.17
N GLY A 18 5.99 5.75 6.78
CA GLY A 18 5.37 6.98 6.26
C GLY A 18 4.42 6.78 5.08
N MET A 19 3.98 5.55 4.83
CA MET A 19 2.91 5.23 3.87
C MET A 19 1.58 5.91 4.28
N ILE A 20 0.89 6.55 3.33
CA ILE A 20 -0.38 7.26 3.58
C ILE A 20 -1.56 6.29 3.55
N LEU A 21 -1.51 5.30 2.67
CA LEU A 21 -2.60 4.36 2.46
C LEU A 21 -2.06 3.01 2.01
N SER A 22 -2.66 1.95 2.54
CA SER A 22 -2.54 0.61 2.01
C SER A 22 -3.93 0.01 1.81
N TYR A 23 -4.14 -0.66 0.68
CA TYR A 23 -5.29 -1.54 0.51
C TYR A 23 -4.93 -2.75 -0.34
N ARG A 24 -5.77 -3.78 -0.23
CA ARG A 24 -5.64 -5.04 -0.98
C ARG A 24 -6.88 -5.30 -1.80
N VAL A 25 -6.68 -5.93 -2.94
CA VAL A 25 -7.73 -6.45 -3.80
C VAL A 25 -7.43 -7.90 -4.10
N HIS A 26 -8.33 -8.80 -3.70
CA HIS A 26 -8.26 -10.20 -4.10
C HIS A 26 -8.71 -10.31 -5.56
N VAL A 27 -7.79 -10.64 -6.46
CA VAL A 27 -8.07 -10.77 -7.91
C VAL A 27 -8.51 -12.20 -8.23
N SER A 28 -7.98 -13.18 -7.49
CA SER A 28 -8.38 -14.59 -7.54
C SER A 28 -8.14 -15.28 -6.19
N SER A 29 -8.41 -16.58 -6.12
CA SER A 29 -8.15 -17.40 -4.92
C SER A 29 -6.67 -17.48 -4.51
N ASN A 30 -5.74 -17.12 -5.41
CA ASN A 30 -4.30 -17.18 -5.16
C ASN A 30 -3.54 -15.92 -5.61
N VAL A 31 -4.25 -14.87 -6.02
CA VAL A 31 -3.65 -13.61 -6.47
C VAL A 31 -4.26 -12.46 -5.70
N VAL A 32 -3.40 -11.67 -5.06
CA VAL A 32 -3.74 -10.46 -4.34
C VAL A 32 -2.94 -9.31 -4.92
N LEU A 33 -3.62 -8.22 -5.28
CA LEU A 33 -3.01 -6.95 -5.60
C LEU A 33 -2.91 -6.13 -4.31
N VAL A 34 -1.69 -5.72 -3.94
CA VAL A 34 -1.45 -4.85 -2.80
C VAL A 34 -1.04 -3.48 -3.32
N ASN A 35 -1.74 -2.43 -2.90
CA ASN A 35 -1.40 -1.05 -3.24
C ASN A 35 -0.87 -0.33 -2.01
N HIS A 36 0.25 0.36 -2.17
CA HIS A 36 0.90 1.17 -1.15
C HIS A 36 1.10 2.58 -1.70
N PHE A 37 0.60 3.59 -0.97
CA PHE A 37 0.67 4.99 -1.38
C PHE A 37 1.63 5.74 -0.48
N PHE A 38 2.50 6.51 -1.10
CA PHE A 38 3.55 7.26 -0.42
C PHE A 38 3.41 8.76 -0.73
N PRO A 39 3.74 9.64 0.23
CA PRO A 39 3.63 11.09 0.03
C PRO A 39 4.65 11.61 -0.97
N THR A 40 5.80 10.95 -1.07
CA THR A 40 6.90 11.32 -1.95
C THR A 40 7.64 10.09 -2.44
N LYS A 41 8.35 10.25 -3.55
CA LYS A 41 9.22 9.20 -4.11
C LYS A 41 10.33 8.78 -3.15
N GLN A 42 10.89 9.70 -2.37
CA GLN A 42 11.95 9.38 -1.41
C GLN A 42 11.47 8.41 -0.32
N VAL A 43 10.23 8.58 0.15
CA VAL A 43 9.63 7.69 1.15
C VAL A 43 9.37 6.31 0.54
N GLN A 44 8.85 6.27 -0.69
CA GLN A 44 8.65 5.02 -1.44
C GLN A 44 9.97 4.26 -1.66
N GLU A 45 11.05 4.95 -2.05
CA GLU A 45 12.37 4.34 -2.26
C GLU A 45 12.94 3.75 -0.98
N ALA A 46 12.84 4.48 0.14
CA ALA A 46 13.29 4.00 1.45
C ALA A 46 12.53 2.73 1.89
N PHE A 47 11.20 2.73 1.72
CA PHE A 47 10.37 1.55 1.96
C PHE A 47 10.78 0.37 1.06
N THR A 48 10.97 0.62 -0.23
CA THR A 48 11.34 -0.41 -1.22
C THR A 48 12.68 -1.07 -0.85
N ALA A 49 13.66 -0.27 -0.42
CA ALA A 49 14.95 -0.77 0.04
C ALA A 49 14.84 -1.67 1.28
N LYS A 50 14.00 -1.28 2.26
CA LYS A 50 13.75 -2.06 3.47
C LYS A 50 12.98 -3.35 3.20
N LEU A 51 12.04 -3.34 2.26
CA LEU A 51 11.22 -4.50 1.94
C LEU A 51 11.96 -5.54 1.09
N LYS A 52 13.05 -5.15 0.42
CA LYS A 52 13.81 -6.02 -0.48
C LYS A 52 14.18 -7.40 0.12
N PRO A 53 14.70 -7.53 1.36
CA PRO A 53 15.04 -8.84 1.92
C PRO A 53 13.82 -9.73 2.16
N VAL A 54 12.72 -9.15 2.66
CA VAL A 54 11.46 -9.87 2.89
C VAL A 54 10.89 -10.37 1.57
N ARG A 55 10.95 -9.54 0.52
CA ARG A 55 10.55 -9.91 -0.83
C ARG A 55 11.39 -11.07 -1.38
N GLU A 56 12.72 -10.99 -1.29
CA GLU A 56 13.61 -12.04 -1.77
C GLU A 56 13.32 -13.38 -1.08
N GLN A 57 13.04 -13.34 0.23
CA GLN A 57 12.60 -14.51 0.97
C GLN A 57 11.26 -15.08 0.43
N ILE A 58 10.24 -14.24 0.23
CA ILE A 58 8.93 -14.67 -0.28
C ILE A 58 9.05 -15.27 -1.69
N VAL A 59 9.87 -14.68 -2.57
CA VAL A 59 10.14 -15.22 -3.91
C VAL A 59 10.87 -16.56 -3.84
N SER A 60 11.85 -16.71 -2.95
CA SER A 60 12.56 -17.99 -2.75
C SER A 60 11.64 -19.12 -2.27
N MET A 61 10.52 -18.78 -1.63
CA MET A 61 9.49 -19.72 -1.21
C MET A 61 8.52 -20.10 -2.33
N GLY A 62 8.71 -19.58 -3.55
CA GLY A 62 7.94 -19.92 -4.75
C GLY A 62 6.79 -18.98 -5.07
N ALA A 63 6.63 -17.87 -4.35
CA ALA A 63 5.64 -16.86 -4.69
C ALA A 63 6.10 -16.03 -5.90
N LYS A 64 5.20 -15.77 -6.84
CA LYS A 64 5.43 -14.82 -7.93
C LYS A 64 5.02 -13.42 -7.47
N VAL A 65 5.93 -12.45 -7.55
CA VAL A 65 5.68 -11.07 -7.09
C VAL A 65 5.95 -10.06 -8.21
N GLU A 66 4.85 -9.43 -8.64
CA GLU A 66 4.70 -8.28 -9.54
C GLU A 66 5.02 -6.93 -8.89
N PHE A 67 5.88 -6.04 -9.43
CA PHE A 67 5.96 -4.65 -8.93
C PHE A 67 5.75 -3.65 -10.05
N HIS A 68 4.86 -2.71 -9.78
CA HIS A 68 4.63 -1.54 -10.61
C HIS A 68 4.69 -0.32 -9.72
N ASP A 69 5.70 0.51 -9.94
CA ASP A 69 5.77 1.84 -9.37
C ASP A 69 5.43 2.90 -10.41
N GLY A 70 4.88 4.01 -9.93
CA GLY A 70 4.49 5.12 -10.77
C GLY A 70 3.75 6.17 -9.99
N GLU A 71 3.71 7.37 -10.56
CA GLU A 71 2.87 8.44 -10.04
C GLU A 71 1.40 8.06 -10.18
N VAL A 72 0.63 8.24 -9.12
CA VAL A 72 -0.81 8.03 -9.17
C VAL A 72 -1.49 9.34 -9.54
N TRP A 73 -1.94 9.43 -10.78
CA TRP A 73 -2.74 10.55 -11.28
C TRP A 73 -4.22 10.27 -11.01
N GLY A 74 -4.92 11.19 -10.33
CA GLY A 74 -6.37 11.08 -10.10
C GLY A 74 -6.81 10.21 -8.92
N PHE A 75 -5.93 9.96 -7.94
CA PHE A 75 -6.32 9.28 -6.70
C PHE A 75 -7.15 10.22 -5.81
N LYS A 76 -8.45 9.92 -5.67
CA LYS A 76 -9.35 10.64 -4.78
C LYS A 76 -9.80 9.70 -3.66
N VAL A 77 -9.40 9.99 -2.42
CA VAL A 77 -10.01 9.36 -1.24
C VAL A 77 -11.40 9.97 -1.09
N ALA A 78 -12.39 9.32 -1.69
CA ALA A 78 -13.78 9.69 -1.54
C ALA A 78 -14.30 9.04 -0.25
N GLY A 79 -14.51 9.85 0.76
CA GLY A 79 -15.38 9.54 1.88
C GLY A 79 -15.79 10.86 2.50
N ASP A 80 -16.73 11.59 1.90
CA ASP A 80 -17.40 12.75 2.52
C ASP A 80 -16.80 14.15 2.32
N VAL A 81 -15.83 14.35 1.41
CA VAL A 81 -15.45 15.72 1.01
C VAL A 81 -16.53 16.31 0.09
N THR A 82 -17.36 17.19 0.66
CA THR A 82 -18.35 17.97 -0.10
C THR A 82 -17.72 19.21 -0.75
N LEU A 83 -18.40 19.79 -1.75
CA LEU A 83 -17.96 21.03 -2.40
C LEU A 83 -17.86 22.20 -1.40
N ASP A 84 -18.74 22.24 -0.40
CA ASP A 84 -18.71 23.26 0.66
C ASP A 84 -17.46 23.16 1.53
N MET A 85 -16.97 21.96 1.82
CA MET A 85 -15.72 21.75 2.60
C MET A 85 -14.47 22.22 1.83
N LEU A 86 -14.53 22.23 0.50
CA LEU A 86 -13.45 22.77 -0.34
C LEU A 86 -13.46 24.30 -0.38
N MET A 87 -14.64 24.92 -0.32
CA MET A 87 -14.79 26.38 -0.33
C MET A 87 -14.54 27.02 1.03
N ASN A 88 -14.88 26.33 2.11
CA ASN A 88 -14.89 26.89 3.47
C ASN A 88 -13.78 26.31 4.39
N GLY A 89 -12.93 25.42 3.87
CA GLY A 89 -11.87 24.73 4.61
C GLY A 89 -12.37 23.47 5.30
N MET A 90 -11.47 22.49 5.50
CA MET A 90 -11.79 21.25 6.21
C MET A 90 -12.06 21.55 7.68
N GLN A 91 -13.32 21.64 8.08
CA GLN A 91 -13.70 21.56 9.48
C GLN A 91 -13.66 20.09 9.88
N THR A 92 -12.75 19.76 10.79
CA THR A 92 -12.76 18.48 11.50
C THR A 92 -13.69 18.65 12.70
N GLU A 93 -14.60 17.70 12.91
CA GLU A 93 -15.39 17.62 14.16
C GLU A 93 -14.48 17.47 15.39
#